data_AF-A0A9X2GNU0-F1
#
_entry.id   AF-A0A9X2GNU0-F1
#
_cell.length_a   1.000
_cell.length_b   1.000
_cell.length_c   1.000
_cell.angle_alpha   90.00
_cell.angle_beta   90.00
_cell.angle_gamma   90.00
#
_symmetry.space_group_name_H-M   'P 1'
#
loop_
_entity.id
_entity.type
_entity.pdbx_description
1 polymer ?
#
loop_
_entity_poly.entity_id
_entity_poly.type
_entity_poly.pdbx_seq_one_letter_code
_entity_poly.pdbx_strand_id
1 'polypeptide(L)'
;MKEIARELAKLLIPLPQRERDESNDQFGERLKLAWKQRHTLTGELLMSARASELDDPVLARLNELKIQKEDIQRQIRLIVAYSREFIRPEPYRLKTLATATGLSISGTRTIYSSDDVALIATRIGRQDSKSSIFPASSQKPEKAFEGEQWWVPPRQPAEDRQEPPS
;
A
#
# COMPACT_ATOMS: atom_id res chain seq x y z
N MET A 1 -5.17 -23.73 26.66
CA MET A 1 -5.45 -23.39 25.24
C MET A 1 -6.69 -22.51 25.06
N LYS A 2 -7.88 -22.92 25.54
CA LYS A 2 -9.11 -22.11 25.41
C LYS A 2 -9.05 -20.73 26.06
N GLU A 3 -8.41 -20.59 27.22
CA GLU A 3 -8.26 -19.28 27.88
C GLU A 3 -7.38 -18.34 27.06
N ILE A 4 -6.20 -18.83 26.63
CA ILE A 4 -5.26 -18.07 25.78
C ILE A 4 -5.94 -17.59 24.50
N ALA A 5 -6.70 -18.46 23.82
CA ALA A 5 -7.45 -18.06 22.62
C ALA A 5 -8.49 -16.97 22.91
N ARG A 6 -9.16 -17.02 24.08
CA ARG A 6 -10.12 -16.00 24.49
C ARG A 6 -9.44 -14.67 24.81
N GLU A 7 -8.31 -14.69 25.51
CA GLU A 7 -7.53 -13.49 25.82
C GLU A 7 -6.96 -12.85 24.55
N LEU A 8 -6.44 -13.67 23.64
CA LEU A 8 -5.98 -13.21 22.33
C LEU A 8 -7.13 -12.58 21.53
N ALA A 9 -8.33 -13.17 21.56
CA ALA A 9 -9.49 -12.57 20.90
C ALA A 9 -9.88 -11.21 21.52
N LYS A 10 -9.74 -11.03 22.84
CA LYS A 10 -9.96 -9.73 23.50
C LYS A 10 -8.93 -8.68 23.05
N LEU A 11 -7.69 -9.08 22.84
CA LEU A 11 -6.60 -8.22 22.38
C LEU A 11 -6.82 -7.77 20.93
N LEU A 12 -7.14 -8.71 20.03
CA LEU A 12 -7.30 -8.44 18.61
C LEU A 12 -8.60 -7.71 18.28
N ILE A 13 -9.63 -7.86 19.10
CA ILE A 13 -10.92 -7.17 18.97
C ILE A 13 -11.18 -6.42 20.28
N PRO A 14 -10.73 -5.15 20.42
CA PRO A 14 -11.01 -4.36 21.60
C PRO A 14 -12.50 -4.04 21.73
N LEU A 15 -12.99 -3.80 22.95
CA LEU A 15 -14.36 -3.33 23.12
C LEU A 15 -14.48 -1.90 22.59
N PRO A 16 -15.57 -1.58 21.87
CA PRO A 16 -15.80 -0.21 21.45
C PRO A 16 -15.95 0.70 22.67
N GLN A 17 -15.33 1.87 22.60
CA GLN A 17 -15.62 2.96 23.52
C GLN A 17 -16.86 3.70 23.04
N ARG A 18 -17.60 4.26 24.00
CA ARG A 18 -18.76 5.07 23.71
C ARG A 18 -18.33 6.41 23.15
N GLU A 19 -18.92 6.80 22.03
CA GLU A 19 -18.70 8.11 21.42
C GLU A 19 -19.66 9.16 22.00
N ARG A 20 -19.25 10.43 21.98
CA ARG A 20 -19.96 11.53 22.64
C ARG A 20 -21.40 11.71 22.13
N ASP A 21 -21.59 11.55 20.82
CA ASP A 21 -22.87 11.80 20.15
C ASP A 21 -23.60 10.48 19.80
N GLU A 22 -23.15 9.36 20.36
CA GLU A 22 -23.68 8.03 20.06
C GLU A 22 -24.88 7.69 20.96
N SER A 23 -25.95 7.23 20.31
CA SER A 23 -27.14 6.77 21.02
C SER A 23 -26.87 5.48 21.79
N ASN A 24 -27.67 5.22 22.83
CA ASN A 24 -27.55 3.96 23.60
C ASN A 24 -27.70 2.73 22.70
N ASP A 25 -28.59 2.80 21.71
CA ASP A 25 -28.84 1.68 20.80
C ASP A 25 -27.66 1.44 19.85
N GLN A 26 -27.09 2.50 19.28
CA GLN A 26 -25.90 2.41 18.41
C GLN A 26 -24.71 1.81 19.17
N PHE A 27 -24.46 2.29 20.39
CA PHE A 27 -23.41 1.75 21.25
C PHE A 27 -23.68 0.28 21.62
N GLY A 28 -24.94 -0.04 21.95
CA GLY A 28 -25.38 -1.40 22.27
C GLY A 28 -25.14 -2.38 21.11
N GLU A 29 -25.45 -1.99 19.88
CA GLU A 29 -25.23 -2.82 18.69
C GLU A 29 -23.74 -3.04 18.41
N ARG A 30 -22.90 -2.01 18.54
CA ARG A 30 -21.44 -2.17 18.43
C ARG A 30 -20.86 -3.10 19.49
N LEU A 31 -21.32 -2.97 20.74
CA LEU A 31 -20.91 -3.88 21.82
C LEU A 31 -21.31 -5.31 21.49
N LYS A 32 -22.56 -5.56 21.11
CA LYS A 32 -23.04 -6.90 20.73
C LYS A 32 -22.22 -7.48 19.58
N LEU A 33 -21.91 -6.66 18.57
CA LEU A 33 -21.09 -7.07 17.43
C LEU A 33 -19.67 -7.45 17.89
N ALA A 34 -19.01 -6.64 18.70
CA ALA A 34 -17.67 -6.93 19.21
C ALA A 34 -17.63 -8.23 20.04
N TRP A 35 -18.65 -8.47 20.87
CA TRP A 35 -18.80 -9.74 21.60
C TRP A 35 -18.96 -10.94 20.67
N LYS A 36 -19.80 -10.82 19.63
CA LYS A 36 -19.97 -11.87 18.62
C LYS A 36 -18.66 -12.16 17.90
N GLN A 37 -17.94 -11.13 17.45
CA GLN A 37 -16.66 -11.27 16.76
C GLN A 37 -15.61 -11.95 17.64
N ARG A 38 -15.52 -11.59 18.94
CA ARG A 38 -14.62 -12.26 19.89
C ARG A 38 -14.92 -13.75 20.04
N HIS A 39 -16.21 -14.10 20.11
CA HIS A 39 -16.62 -15.50 20.24
C HIS A 39 -16.24 -16.29 18.98
N THR A 40 -16.54 -15.76 17.80
CA THR A 40 -16.15 -16.36 16.52
C THR A 40 -14.64 -16.54 16.43
N LEU A 41 -13.87 -15.48 16.71
CA LEU A 41 -12.41 -15.52 16.64
C LEU A 41 -11.80 -16.53 17.63
N THR A 42 -12.38 -16.68 18.83
CA THR A 42 -11.92 -17.71 19.78
C THR A 42 -12.06 -19.11 19.19
N GLY A 43 -13.16 -19.39 18.48
CA GLY A 43 -13.37 -20.65 17.77
C GLY A 43 -12.35 -20.85 16.65
N GLU A 44 -12.17 -19.85 15.80
CA GLU A 44 -11.19 -19.88 14.69
C GLU A 44 -9.77 -20.14 15.20
N LEU A 45 -9.34 -19.44 16.25
CA LEU A 45 -8.02 -19.63 16.86
C LEU A 45 -7.81 -21.05 17.39
N LEU A 46 -8.84 -21.65 18.00
CA LEU A 46 -8.75 -23.03 18.49
C LEU A 46 -8.73 -24.04 17.35
N MET A 47 -9.44 -23.79 16.26
CA MET A 47 -9.42 -24.65 15.08
C MET A 47 -8.07 -24.57 14.36
N SER A 48 -7.53 -23.37 14.21
CA SER A 48 -6.20 -23.14 13.63
C SER A 48 -5.09 -23.77 14.48
N ALA A 49 -5.17 -23.63 15.81
CA ALA A 49 -4.25 -24.29 16.74
C ALA A 49 -4.24 -25.81 16.51
N ARG A 50 -5.42 -26.44 16.50
CA ARG A 50 -5.54 -27.90 16.29
C ARG A 50 -5.06 -28.38 14.93
N ALA A 51 -5.13 -27.53 13.91
CA ALA A 51 -4.61 -27.83 12.58
C ALA A 51 -3.09 -27.60 12.48
N SER A 52 -2.49 -26.93 13.45
CA SER A 52 -1.06 -26.68 13.54
C SER A 52 -0.35 -27.81 14.30
N GLU A 53 0.88 -28.12 13.89
CA GLU A 53 1.74 -29.10 14.57
C GLU A 53 2.01 -28.76 16.04
N LEU A 54 1.91 -27.48 16.40
CA LEU A 54 2.24 -26.98 17.74
C LEU A 54 1.05 -26.96 18.70
N ASP A 55 -0.17 -27.22 18.22
CA ASP A 55 -1.44 -27.10 18.97
C ASP A 55 -1.60 -25.79 19.76
N ASP A 56 -0.91 -24.72 19.35
CA ASP A 56 -0.84 -23.43 20.04
C ASP A 56 -1.54 -22.31 19.24
N PRO A 57 -2.58 -21.65 19.79
CA PRO A 57 -3.35 -20.63 19.08
C PRO A 57 -2.57 -19.34 18.82
N VAL A 58 -1.59 -19.00 19.65
CA VAL A 58 -0.74 -17.82 19.44
C VAL A 58 0.22 -18.08 18.30
N LEU A 59 0.92 -19.22 18.33
CA LEU A 59 1.88 -19.57 17.29
C LEU A 59 1.20 -19.83 15.94
N ALA A 60 0.06 -20.52 15.94
CA ALA A 60 -0.75 -20.70 14.75
C ALA A 60 -1.17 -19.35 14.14
N ARG A 61 -1.65 -18.42 14.98
CA ARG A 61 -2.03 -17.08 14.51
C ARG A 61 -0.85 -16.27 13.98
N LEU A 62 0.32 -16.33 14.62
CA LEU A 62 1.52 -15.65 14.14
C LEU A 62 1.99 -16.21 12.80
N ASN A 63 1.89 -17.53 12.61
CA ASN A 63 2.23 -18.16 11.34
C ASN A 63 1.28 -17.73 10.21
N GLU A 64 -0.03 -17.68 10.47
CA GLU A 64 -1.01 -17.13 9.52
C GLU A 64 -0.68 -15.69 9.13
N LEU A 65 -0.40 -14.83 10.13
CA LEU A 65 -0.05 -13.44 9.90
C LEU A 65 1.25 -13.28 9.11
N LYS A 66 2.24 -14.16 9.35
CA LYS A 66 3.48 -14.21 8.57
C LYS A 66 3.19 -14.50 7.10
N ILE A 67 2.38 -15.53 6.82
CA ILE A 67 2.00 -15.90 5.45
C ILE A 67 1.24 -14.75 4.77
N GLN A 68 0.29 -14.13 5.48
CA GLN A 68 -0.44 -12.96 4.98
C GLN A 68 0.50 -11.79 4.67
N LYS A 69 1.45 -11.50 5.56
CA LYS A 69 2.47 -10.47 5.34
C LYS A 69 3.31 -10.75 4.10
N GLU A 70 3.77 -11.98 3.92
CA GLU A 70 4.56 -12.38 2.75
C GLU A 70 3.75 -12.26 1.45
N ASP A 71 2.47 -12.61 1.47
CA ASP A 71 1.59 -12.44 0.31
C ASP A 71 1.34 -10.96 -0.01
N ILE A 72 1.05 -10.13 0.99
CA ILE A 72 0.92 -8.68 0.82
C ILE A 72 2.22 -8.09 0.24
N GLN A 73 3.38 -8.50 0.75
CA GLN A 73 4.68 -8.06 0.22
C GLN A 73 4.88 -8.48 -1.23
N ARG A 74 4.45 -9.70 -1.60
CA ARG A 74 4.45 -10.15 -3.00
C ARG A 74 3.53 -9.30 -3.86
N GLN A 75 2.32 -9.00 -3.41
CA GLN A 75 1.39 -8.14 -4.12
C GLN A 75 1.96 -6.72 -4.33
N ILE A 76 2.57 -6.13 -3.30
CA ILE A 76 3.24 -4.82 -3.40
C ILE A 76 4.32 -4.86 -4.49
N ARG A 77 5.20 -5.87 -4.51
CA ARG A 77 6.24 -6.00 -5.55
C ARG A 77 5.64 -6.03 -6.95
N LEU A 78 4.61 -6.84 -7.15
CA LEU A 78 3.98 -7.00 -8.46
C LEU A 78 3.28 -5.72 -8.93
N ILE A 79 2.61 -5.01 -8.02
CA ILE A 79 1.96 -3.74 -8.33
C ILE A 79 3.02 -2.68 -8.69
N VAL A 80 4.10 -2.56 -7.91
CA VAL A 80 5.18 -1.60 -8.20
C VAL A 80 5.84 -1.91 -9.56
N ALA A 81 6.14 -3.18 -9.84
CA ALA A 81 6.69 -3.61 -11.13
C ALA A 81 5.74 -3.28 -12.28
N TYR A 82 4.45 -3.59 -12.13
CA TYR A 82 3.42 -3.25 -13.11
C TYR A 82 3.36 -1.74 -13.39
N SER A 83 3.31 -0.93 -12.33
CA SER A 83 3.25 0.53 -12.44
C SER A 83 4.45 1.17 -13.14
N ARG A 84 5.60 0.49 -13.12
CA ARG A 84 6.87 0.98 -13.69
C ARG A 84 7.13 0.48 -15.11
N GLU A 85 6.85 -0.79 -15.35
CA GLU A 85 7.25 -1.46 -16.60
C GLU A 85 6.12 -1.54 -17.62
N PHE A 86 4.86 -1.53 -17.17
CA PHE A 86 3.70 -1.85 -18.00
C PHE A 86 2.73 -0.67 -18.19
N ILE A 87 3.03 0.49 -17.60
CA ILE A 87 2.25 1.72 -17.74
C ILE A 87 3.05 2.73 -18.58
N ARG A 88 2.42 3.25 -19.64
CA ARG A 88 3.02 4.17 -20.63
C ARG A 88 1.98 5.22 -21.05
N PRO A 89 2.38 6.44 -21.48
CA PRO A 89 3.74 6.89 -21.82
C PRO A 89 4.61 7.26 -20.60
N GLU A 90 4.02 7.78 -19.52
CA GLU A 90 4.74 8.14 -18.30
C GLU A 90 4.48 7.07 -17.22
N PRO A 91 5.46 6.21 -16.89
CA PRO A 91 5.33 5.29 -15.76
C PRO A 91 5.27 6.08 -14.46
N TYR A 92 4.64 5.49 -13.43
CA TYR A 92 4.56 6.15 -12.12
C TYR A 92 5.95 6.53 -11.59
N ARG A 93 6.04 7.75 -11.04
CA ARG A 93 7.28 8.27 -10.45
C ARG A 93 7.64 7.47 -9.21
N LEU A 94 8.93 7.19 -9.02
CA LEU A 94 9.42 6.45 -7.84
C LEU A 94 9.04 7.15 -6.53
N LYS A 95 9.00 8.49 -6.50
CA LYS A 95 8.57 9.25 -5.32
C LYS A 95 7.13 8.91 -4.91
N THR A 96 6.21 8.87 -5.88
CA THR A 96 4.79 8.55 -5.63
C THR A 96 4.64 7.12 -5.13
N LEU A 97 5.34 6.16 -5.74
CA LEU A 97 5.32 4.76 -5.34
C LEU A 97 5.94 4.55 -3.96
N ALA A 98 7.04 5.24 -3.65
CA ALA A 98 7.66 5.24 -2.32
C ALA A 98 6.70 5.73 -1.25
N THR A 99 6.02 6.86 -1.49
CA THR A 99 4.99 7.38 -0.58
C THR A 99 3.83 6.40 -0.39
N ALA A 100 3.33 5.79 -1.47
CA ALA A 100 2.21 4.85 -1.41
C ALA A 100 2.54 3.54 -0.69
N THR A 101 3.80 3.08 -0.79
CA THR A 101 4.26 1.82 -0.20
C THR A 101 4.90 1.97 1.18
N GLY A 102 5.20 3.21 1.60
CA GLY A 102 5.98 3.49 2.81
C GLY A 102 7.46 3.12 2.69
N LEU A 103 7.96 2.84 1.48
CA LEU A 103 9.36 2.50 1.24
C LEU A 103 10.19 3.75 0.94
N SER A 104 11.51 3.66 1.09
CA SER A 104 12.41 4.66 0.55
C SER A 104 12.42 4.63 -0.99
N ILE A 105 12.83 5.72 -1.63
CA ILE A 105 12.96 5.77 -3.10
C ILE A 105 13.93 4.67 -3.59
N SER A 106 15.04 4.47 -2.87
CA SER A 106 16.00 3.41 -3.16
C SER A 106 15.36 2.02 -3.00
N GLY A 107 14.65 1.78 -1.90
CA GLY A 107 13.95 0.50 -1.67
C GLY A 107 12.87 0.23 -2.71
N THR A 108 12.13 1.25 -3.13
CA THR A 108 11.11 1.15 -4.18
C THR A 108 11.70 0.73 -5.53
N ARG A 109 12.92 1.21 -5.84
CA ARG A 109 13.61 0.87 -7.09
C ARG A 109 14.05 -0.60 -7.13
N THR A 110 14.40 -1.17 -5.99
CA THR A 110 14.98 -2.53 -5.90
C THR A 110 14.02 -3.58 -5.37
N ILE A 111 12.77 -3.21 -5.08
CA ILE A 111 11.81 -4.09 -4.41
C ILE A 111 11.42 -5.29 -5.29
N TYR A 112 11.41 -5.15 -6.61
CA TYR A 112 10.99 -6.20 -7.55
C TYR A 112 12.13 -6.64 -8.46
N SER A 113 12.00 -7.84 -9.02
CA SER A 113 12.98 -8.53 -9.85
C SER A 113 12.50 -8.68 -11.30
N SER A 114 13.37 -9.17 -12.19
CA SER A 114 13.00 -9.57 -13.55
C SER A 114 11.94 -10.67 -13.57
N ASP A 115 11.95 -11.56 -12.58
CA ASP A 115 11.00 -12.66 -12.47
C ASP A 115 9.60 -12.15 -12.15
N ASP A 116 9.51 -11.09 -11.33
CA ASP A 116 8.24 -10.40 -11.08
C ASP A 116 7.68 -9.78 -12.37
N VAL A 117 8.53 -9.19 -13.21
CA VAL A 117 8.14 -8.62 -14.51
C VAL A 117 7.64 -9.71 -15.47
N ALA A 118 8.36 -10.83 -15.56
CA ALA A 118 7.97 -11.97 -16.37
C ALA A 118 6.63 -12.56 -15.89
N LEU A 119 6.44 -12.72 -14.59
CA LEU A 119 5.19 -13.20 -13.99
C LEU A 119 4.01 -12.30 -14.35
N ILE A 120 4.20 -10.98 -14.29
CA ILE A 120 3.18 -10.00 -14.69
C ILE A 120 2.84 -10.17 -16.16
N ALA A 121 3.84 -10.21 -17.05
CA ALA A 121 3.64 -10.38 -18.48
C ALA A 121 2.79 -11.63 -18.81
N THR A 122 3.09 -12.76 -18.14
CA THR A 122 2.30 -13.98 -18.26
C THR A 122 0.86 -13.80 -17.75
N ARG A 123 0.67 -13.15 -16.59
CA ARG A 123 -0.66 -12.97 -15.98
C ARG A 123 -1.57 -12.03 -16.76
N ILE A 124 -1.02 -10.96 -17.31
CA ILE A 124 -1.80 -9.97 -18.08
C ILE A 124 -1.88 -10.31 -19.57
N GLY A 125 -1.20 -11.37 -20.02
CA GLY A 125 -1.19 -11.81 -21.42
C GLY A 125 -0.50 -10.82 -22.38
N ARG A 126 0.45 -10.02 -21.89
CA ARG A 126 1.14 -9.00 -22.67
C ARG A 126 2.64 -9.04 -22.40
N GLN A 127 3.42 -9.23 -23.47
CA GLN A 127 4.88 -9.21 -23.38
C GLN A 127 5.46 -7.80 -23.46
N ASP A 128 4.69 -6.87 -24.00
CA ASP A 128 5.15 -5.53 -24.29
C ASP A 128 5.00 -4.63 -23.06
N SER A 129 6.14 -4.22 -22.51
CA SER A 129 6.30 -2.97 -21.75
C SER A 129 6.05 -1.71 -22.62
N LYS A 130 5.73 -1.90 -23.91
CA LYS A 130 5.61 -0.88 -24.97
C LYS A 130 4.17 -0.60 -25.44
N SER A 131 3.20 -1.45 -25.10
CA SER A 131 1.78 -1.25 -25.48
C SER A 131 1.08 -0.40 -24.42
N SER A 132 0.50 0.73 -24.85
CA SER A 132 0.13 1.86 -23.97
C SER A 132 -1.16 1.62 -23.18
N ILE A 133 -1.08 1.54 -21.85
CA ILE A 133 -2.22 1.81 -20.96
C ILE A 133 -1.91 3.13 -20.25
N PHE A 134 -2.73 4.15 -20.51
CA PHE A 134 -2.60 5.47 -19.90
C PHE A 134 -3.09 5.40 -18.43
N PRO A 135 -2.27 5.81 -17.44
CA PRO A 135 -2.74 5.93 -16.07
C PRO A 135 -3.64 7.16 -15.91
N ALA A 136 -4.74 7.03 -15.17
CA ALA A 136 -5.71 8.12 -14.96
C ALA A 136 -5.15 9.34 -14.17
N SER A 137 -3.92 9.28 -13.66
CA SER A 137 -3.32 10.32 -12.81
C SER A 137 -2.42 11.32 -13.54
N SER A 138 -2.61 11.55 -14.85
CA SER A 138 -2.04 12.72 -15.54
C SER A 138 -2.81 14.02 -15.28
N GLN A 139 -3.81 14.01 -14.40
CA GLN A 139 -4.34 15.25 -13.85
C GLN A 139 -3.27 15.88 -12.95
N LYS A 140 -2.62 16.91 -13.51
CA LYS A 140 -2.01 18.02 -12.78
C LYS A 140 -2.78 18.24 -11.48
N PRO A 141 -2.14 18.43 -10.31
CA PRO A 141 -2.84 19.02 -9.18
C PRO A 141 -3.28 20.42 -9.61
N GLU A 142 -4.51 20.55 -10.10
CA GLU A 142 -5.15 21.84 -10.26
C GLU A 142 -5.40 22.37 -8.85
N LYS A 143 -4.60 23.38 -8.51
CA LYS A 143 -4.80 24.32 -7.40
C LYS A 143 -4.73 23.72 -5.99
N ALA A 144 -3.54 23.75 -5.42
CA ALA A 144 -3.36 24.09 -4.01
C ALA A 144 -1.97 24.68 -3.80
N PHE A 145 -1.92 25.76 -3.01
CA PHE A 145 -0.77 26.59 -2.64
C PHE A 145 -0.32 27.66 -3.65
N GLU A 146 -1.07 28.77 -3.63
CA GLU A 146 -0.44 30.09 -3.67
C GLU A 146 0.67 30.17 -2.61
N GLY A 147 1.82 30.72 -2.99
CA GLY A 147 2.87 31.07 -2.05
C GLY A 147 3.99 30.05 -1.92
N GLU A 148 4.76 29.85 -2.99
CA GLU A 148 6.23 29.80 -2.90
C GLU A 148 6.77 29.91 -4.33
N GLN A 149 7.26 31.11 -4.65
CA GLN A 149 8.19 31.33 -5.74
C GLN A 149 9.31 30.30 -5.62
N TRP A 150 9.84 29.84 -6.75
CA TRP A 150 11.27 29.69 -7.03
C TRP A 150 11.39 28.99 -8.39
N TRP A 151 11.45 29.79 -9.46
CA TRP A 151 12.20 29.43 -10.65
C TRP A 151 12.61 30.69 -11.42
N VAL A 152 13.92 30.87 -11.60
CA VAL A 152 14.55 31.92 -12.42
C VAL A 152 14.82 31.34 -13.81
N PRO A 153 14.33 31.92 -14.91
CA PRO A 153 14.69 31.51 -16.26
C PRO A 153 16.01 32.17 -16.75
N PRO A 154 16.69 31.56 -17.76
CA PRO A 154 18.12 31.74 -18.03
C PRO A 154 18.48 33.03 -18.80
N ARG A 155 19.76 33.42 -18.70
CA ARG A 155 20.39 34.56 -19.39
C ARG A 155 20.15 34.51 -20.92
N GLN A 156 19.72 35.65 -21.47
CA GLN A 156 19.61 35.87 -22.92
C GLN A 156 20.98 35.75 -23.61
N PRO A 157 21.04 35.22 -24.84
CA PRO A 157 22.25 35.22 -25.65
C PRO A 157 22.56 36.64 -26.15
N ALA A 158 23.86 36.93 -26.28
CA ALA A 158 24.40 38.23 -26.66
C ALA A 158 24.00 38.62 -28.10
N GLU A 159 23.26 39.72 -28.24
CA GLU A 159 23.06 40.42 -29.51
C GLU A 159 24.20 41.41 -29.78
N ASP A 160 24.78 41.26 -30.96
CA ASP A 160 25.43 42.23 -31.84
C ASP A 160 26.03 43.51 -31.22
N ARG A 161 27.35 43.49 -31.08
CA ARG A 161 28.16 44.72 -31.17
C ARG A 161 28.23 45.13 -32.63
N GLN A 162 27.48 46.18 -32.97
CA GLN A 162 27.75 46.97 -34.18
C GLN A 162 29.08 47.72 -34.00
N GLU A 163 30.03 47.51 -34.91
CA GLU A 163 31.20 48.37 -35.08
C GLU A 163 30.79 49.69 -35.77
N PRO A 164 31.37 50.84 -35.40
CA PRO A 164 31.09 52.11 -36.06
C PRO A 164 31.94 52.29 -37.33
N PRO A 165 31.45 53.03 -38.34
CA PRO A 165 32.22 53.30 -39.56
C PRO A 165 33.29 54.39 -39.35
N SER A 166 34.23 54.39 -40.30
CA SER A 166 35.52 55.11 -40.37
C SER A 166 35.52 56.60 -40.02
#